data_AF-A0A7C3DR46-F1
#
_entry.id   AF-A0A7C3DR46-F1
#
_cell.length_a   1.000
_cell.length_b   1.000
_cell.length_c   1.000
_cell.angle_alpha   90.00
_cell.angle_beta   90.00
_cell.angle_gamma   90.00
#
_symmetry.space_group_name_H-M   'P 1'
#
loop_
_entity.id
_entity.type
_entity.pdbx_description
1 polymer ?
#
loop_
_entity_poly.entity_id
_entity_poly.type
_entity_poly.pdbx_seq_one_letter_code
_entity_poly.pdbx_strand_id
1 'polypeptide(L)'
;MRQALTVLLILAVVWAVVKFFDFAKTEVARHEQADTSRRYAPGKLPGLPAELEDSLAAAQREGANAFRRWIAQHRAQIGEPRLTEIELDFVVLTGRTNPGEARGVLNLIKKRIKPDHPQHKRFQQLDQAYP
;
A
#
# COMPACT_ATOMS: atom_id res chain seq x y z
N MET A 1 -16.10 -50.48 -14.33
CA MET A 1 -14.68 -50.05 -14.29
C MET A 1 -14.45 -48.63 -14.84
N ARG A 2 -15.05 -48.22 -15.97
CA ARG A 2 -14.85 -46.86 -16.55
C ARG A 2 -15.27 -45.69 -15.64
N GLN A 3 -16.36 -45.83 -14.89
CA GLN A 3 -16.86 -44.76 -14.00
C GLN A 3 -15.98 -44.55 -12.75
N ALA A 4 -15.34 -45.61 -12.23
CA ALA A 4 -14.41 -45.47 -11.11
C ALA A 4 -13.19 -44.64 -11.52
N LEU A 5 -12.71 -44.80 -12.75
CA LEU A 5 -11.59 -44.03 -13.29
C LEU A 5 -11.91 -42.53 -13.40
N THR A 6 -13.13 -42.20 -13.83
CA THR A 6 -13.59 -40.81 -13.98
C THR A 6 -13.73 -40.12 -12.63
N VAL A 7 -14.30 -40.80 -11.62
CA VAL A 7 -14.42 -40.27 -10.25
C VAL A 7 -13.05 -40.01 -9.63
N LEU A 8 -12.09 -40.93 -9.86
CA LEU A 8 -10.72 -40.79 -9.36
C LEU A 8 -9.99 -39.60 -10.02
N LEU A 9 -10.23 -39.38 -11.32
CA LEU A 9 -9.66 -38.25 -12.06
C LEU A 9 -10.25 -36.91 -11.60
N ILE A 10 -11.56 -36.84 -11.36
CA ILE A 10 -12.21 -35.63 -10.82
C ILE A 10 -11.67 -35.32 -9.41
N LEU A 11 -11.54 -36.32 -8.54
CA LEU A 11 -10.95 -36.14 -7.21
C LEU A 11 -9.50 -35.64 -7.28
N ALA A 12 -8.70 -36.17 -8.21
CA ALA A 12 -7.32 -35.73 -8.41
C ALA A 12 -7.25 -34.27 -8.91
N VAL A 13 -8.15 -33.87 -9.80
CA VAL A 13 -8.21 -32.49 -10.32
C VAL A 13 -8.65 -31.51 -9.22
N VAL A 14 -9.68 -31.85 -8.44
CA VAL A 14 -10.13 -31.00 -7.32
C VAL A 14 -9.01 -30.84 -6.30
N TRP A 15 -8.29 -31.92 -5.97
CA TRP A 15 -7.15 -31.87 -5.07
C TRP A 15 -6.00 -31.00 -5.61
N ALA A 16 -5.69 -31.13 -6.90
CA ALA A 16 -4.66 -30.32 -7.56
C ALA A 16 -5.02 -28.82 -7.56
N VAL A 17 -6.29 -28.49 -7.82
CA VAL A 17 -6.77 -27.09 -7.81
C VAL A 17 -6.69 -26.51 -6.40
N VAL A 18 -7.17 -27.22 -5.37
CA VAL A 18 -7.07 -26.77 -3.97
C VAL A 18 -5.62 -26.53 -3.56
N LYS A 19 -4.73 -27.48 -3.87
CA LYS A 19 -3.30 -27.36 -3.55
C LYS A 19 -2.63 -26.20 -4.29
N PHE A 20 -3.04 -25.94 -5.54
CA PHE A 20 -2.52 -24.81 -6.32
C PHE A 20 -3.01 -23.46 -5.77
N PHE A 21 -4.26 -23.35 -5.30
CA PHE A 21 -4.75 -22.14 -4.64
C PHE A 21 -4.06 -21.87 -3.29
N ASP A 22 -3.77 -22.91 -2.50
CA ASP A 22 -3.00 -22.76 -1.26
C ASP A 22 -1.54 -22.34 -1.54
N PHE A 23 -0.93 -22.87 -2.60
CA PHE A 23 0.41 -22.46 -3.03
C PHE A 23 0.44 -21.01 -3.54
N ALA A 24 -0.54 -20.61 -4.36
CA ALA A 24 -0.66 -19.23 -4.85
C ALA A 24 -0.90 -18.20 -3.74
N LYS A 25 -1.65 -18.56 -2.67
CA LYS A 25 -1.77 -17.71 -1.48
C LYS A 25 -0.46 -17.57 -0.70
N THR A 26 0.39 -18.59 -0.74
CA THR A 26 1.64 -18.62 0.03
C THR A 26 2.74 -17.75 -0.59
N GLU A 27 2.82 -17.68 -1.92
CA GLU A 27 3.77 -16.79 -2.61
C GLU A 27 3.35 -15.30 -2.53
N VAL A 28 2.05 -14.98 -2.62
CA VAL A 28 1.56 -13.60 -2.45
C VAL A 28 1.77 -13.12 -1.01
N ALA A 29 1.55 -13.98 0.00
CA ALA A 29 1.84 -13.65 1.39
C ALA A 29 3.35 -13.49 1.68
N ARG A 30 4.22 -14.28 1.04
CA ARG A 30 5.68 -14.19 1.21
C ARG A 30 6.30 -12.96 0.54
N HIS A 31 5.81 -12.56 -0.63
CA HIS A 31 6.31 -11.36 -1.31
C HIS A 31 5.80 -10.04 -0.72
N GLU A 32 4.70 -10.07 0.05
CA GLU A 32 4.21 -8.88 0.74
C GLU A 32 4.87 -8.64 2.11
N GLN A 33 5.47 -9.67 2.73
CA GLN A 33 6.01 -9.58 4.09
C GLN A 33 7.54 -9.48 4.20
N ALA A 34 8.31 -9.79 3.15
CA ALA A 34 9.77 -9.92 3.28
C ALA A 34 10.59 -8.64 3.01
N ASP A 35 9.98 -7.51 2.62
CA ASP A 35 10.73 -6.30 2.29
C ASP A 35 10.13 -5.01 2.89
N THR A 36 9.79 -5.07 4.18
CA THR A 36 9.48 -3.88 4.99
C THR A 36 10.44 -3.71 6.15
N SER A 37 11.72 -3.97 5.89
CA SER A 37 12.81 -3.82 6.87
C SER A 37 13.24 -2.36 7.00
N ARG A 38 12.31 -1.54 7.49
CA ARG A 38 12.42 -0.48 8.53
C ARG A 38 11.14 0.34 8.49
N ARG A 39 10.01 -0.26 8.89
CA ARG A 39 8.75 0.49 9.08
C ARG A 39 8.97 1.58 10.13
N TYR A 40 9.25 2.79 9.65
CA TYR A 40 8.83 4.03 10.31
C TYR A 40 7.39 3.81 10.78
N ALA A 41 7.07 4.11 12.04
CA ALA A 41 5.72 3.93 12.57
C ALA A 41 4.83 5.10 12.08
N PRO A 42 4.01 4.91 11.02
CA PRO A 42 3.09 5.95 10.60
C PRO A 42 2.12 6.21 11.75
N GLY A 43 1.98 7.45 12.20
CA GLY A 43 1.07 7.77 13.31
C GLY A 43 1.52 8.87 14.27
N LYS A 44 2.79 9.26 14.22
CA LYS A 44 3.38 10.06 15.31
C LYS A 44 3.46 11.56 15.01
N LEU A 45 3.11 12.02 13.81
CA LEU A 45 3.12 13.43 13.49
C LEU A 45 1.77 14.10 13.81
N PRO A 46 1.78 15.28 14.45
CA PRO A 46 0.56 16.03 14.72
C PRO A 46 -0.05 16.58 13.44
N GLY A 47 -1.37 16.71 13.38
CA GLY A 47 -2.09 17.31 12.25
C GLY A 47 -3.15 16.43 11.61
N LEU A 48 -3.39 15.22 12.14
CA LEU A 48 -4.55 14.39 11.80
C LEU A 48 -5.49 14.31 13.02
N PRO A 49 -6.78 14.67 12.88
CA PRO A 49 -7.78 14.41 13.90
C PRO A 49 -7.83 12.92 14.25
N ALA A 50 -7.93 12.59 15.55
CA ALA A 50 -7.98 11.19 16.01
C ALA A 50 -9.12 10.39 15.37
N GLU A 51 -10.26 11.05 15.11
CA GLU A 51 -11.42 10.47 14.43
C GLU A 51 -11.12 9.98 13.01
N LEU A 52 -10.10 10.55 12.36
CA LEU A 52 -9.69 10.21 11.01
C LEU A 52 -8.62 9.12 10.97
N GLU A 53 -8.04 8.71 12.11
CA GLU A 53 -7.02 7.65 12.15
C GLU A 53 -7.58 6.28 11.73
N ASP A 54 -8.74 5.91 12.26
CA ASP A 54 -9.40 4.64 11.92
C ASP A 54 -9.83 4.61 10.45
N SER A 55 -10.35 5.73 9.96
CA SER A 55 -10.76 5.89 8.56
C SER A 55 -9.57 5.82 7.60
N LEU A 56 -8.45 6.45 7.97
CA LEU A 56 -7.18 6.37 7.25
C LEU A 56 -6.69 4.91 7.19
N ALA A 57 -6.66 4.22 8.33
CA ALA A 57 -6.21 2.84 8.40
C ALA A 57 -7.10 1.89 7.58
N ALA A 58 -8.41 2.14 7.55
CA ALA A 58 -9.33 1.39 6.71
C ALA A 58 -9.05 1.61 5.21
N ALA A 59 -8.87 2.87 4.80
CA ALA A 59 -8.56 3.21 3.41
C ALA A 59 -7.20 2.66 2.94
N GLN A 60 -6.20 2.64 3.83
CA GLN A 60 -4.91 2.02 3.56
C GLN A 60 -5.02 0.50 3.35
N ARG A 61 -5.85 -0.18 4.16
CA ARG A 61 -6.10 -1.63 4.03
C ARG A 61 -6.90 -1.98 2.77
N GLU A 62 -7.81 -1.12 2.34
CA GLU A 62 -8.59 -1.32 1.09
C GLU A 62 -7.73 -1.12 -0.16
N GLY A 63 -6.65 -0.33 -0.07
CA GLY A 63 -5.62 -0.22 -1.09
C GLY A 63 -5.52 1.16 -1.75
N ALA A 64 -4.67 1.29 -2.77
CA ALA A 64 -4.29 2.57 -3.36
C ALA A 64 -5.49 3.43 -3.81
N ASN A 65 -6.46 2.86 -4.54
CA ASN A 65 -7.62 3.62 -5.01
C ASN A 65 -8.47 4.19 -3.88
N ALA A 66 -8.69 3.40 -2.82
CA ALA A 66 -9.44 3.84 -1.64
C ALA A 66 -8.67 4.91 -0.87
N PHE A 67 -7.37 4.69 -0.68
CA PHE A 67 -6.51 5.64 0.00
C PHE A 67 -6.43 6.98 -0.74
N ARG A 68 -6.35 6.98 -2.07
CA ARG A 68 -6.41 8.22 -2.88
C ARG A 68 -7.70 8.99 -2.69
N ARG A 69 -8.85 8.31 -2.74
CA ARG A 69 -10.17 8.93 -2.52
C ARG A 69 -10.24 9.53 -1.12
N TRP A 70 -9.74 8.80 -0.13
CA TRP A 70 -9.72 9.24 1.25
C TRP A 70 -8.87 10.51 1.43
N ILE A 71 -7.67 10.54 0.86
CA ILE A 71 -6.81 11.73 0.87
C ILE A 71 -7.54 12.88 0.21
N ALA A 72 -8.11 12.71 -0.98
CA ALA A 72 -8.82 13.78 -1.69
C ALA A 72 -10.00 14.37 -0.88
N GLN A 73 -10.71 13.54 -0.12
CA GLN A 73 -11.83 13.96 0.73
C GLN A 73 -11.38 14.70 2.00
N HIS A 74 -10.30 14.24 2.63
CA HIS A 74 -9.88 14.73 3.95
C HIS A 74 -8.68 15.68 3.91
N ARG A 75 -8.07 15.91 2.74
CA ARG A 75 -6.87 16.74 2.57
C ARG A 75 -6.96 18.11 3.22
N ALA A 76 -8.12 18.77 3.15
CA ALA A 76 -8.33 20.09 3.74
C ALA A 76 -8.36 20.07 5.28
N GLN A 77 -8.62 18.91 5.89
CA GLN A 77 -8.72 18.72 7.33
C GLN A 77 -7.38 18.27 7.94
N ILE A 78 -6.40 17.90 7.11
CA ILE A 78 -5.10 17.40 7.53
C ILE A 78 -4.08 18.53 7.46
N GLY A 79 -3.48 18.86 8.60
CA GLY A 79 -2.38 19.81 8.68
C GLY A 79 -1.04 19.21 8.26
N GLU A 80 -0.13 20.06 7.78
CA GLU A 80 1.29 19.70 7.72
C GLU A 80 1.86 19.63 9.16
N PRO A 81 2.81 18.72 9.47
CA PRO A 81 3.59 17.85 8.57
C PRO A 81 2.93 16.50 8.25
N ARG A 82 1.75 16.22 8.84
CA ARG A 82 1.08 14.92 8.76
C ARG A 82 0.51 14.62 7.37
N LEU A 83 0.04 15.65 6.65
CA LEU A 83 -0.40 15.50 5.26
C LEU A 83 0.71 14.92 4.37
N THR A 84 1.92 15.49 4.46
CA THR A 84 3.07 14.99 3.70
C THR A 84 3.44 13.55 4.06
N GLU A 85 3.36 13.17 5.34
CA GLU A 85 3.59 11.77 5.74
C GLU A 85 2.61 10.80 5.07
N ILE A 86 1.32 11.12 5.11
CA ILE A 86 0.24 10.31 4.53
C ILE A 86 0.42 10.22 3.01
N GLU A 87 0.75 11.31 2.34
CA GLU A 87 1.00 11.30 0.89
C GLU A 87 2.25 10.47 0.53
N LEU A 88 3.30 10.47 1.36
CA LEU A 88 4.48 9.61 1.15
C LEU A 88 4.15 8.13 1.42
N ASP A 89 3.28 7.81 2.37
CA ASP A 89 2.78 6.45 2.57
C ASP A 89 1.98 5.98 1.34
N PHE A 90 1.15 6.85 0.78
CA PHE A 90 0.43 6.59 -0.46
C PHE A 90 1.38 6.34 -1.65
N VAL A 91 2.48 7.09 -1.74
CA VAL A 91 3.54 6.87 -2.75
C VAL A 91 4.16 5.49 -2.62
N VAL A 92 4.47 5.03 -1.40
CA VAL A 92 5.02 3.68 -1.18
C VAL A 92 4.01 2.59 -1.58
N LEU A 93 2.74 2.76 -1.21
CA LEU A 93 1.68 1.81 -1.54
C LEU A 93 1.43 1.74 -3.06
N THR A 94 1.38 2.91 -3.71
CA THR A 94 1.02 3.02 -5.13
C THR A 94 2.21 2.77 -6.05
N GLY A 95 3.43 3.11 -5.63
CA GLY A 95 4.62 3.04 -6.48
C GLY A 95 4.95 1.65 -7.01
N ARG A 96 4.50 0.58 -6.33
CA ARG A 96 4.61 -0.81 -6.82
C ARG A 96 3.67 -1.14 -7.97
N THR A 97 2.51 -0.51 -8.01
CA THR A 97 1.42 -0.82 -8.97
C THR A 97 1.33 0.23 -10.08
N ASN A 98 1.57 1.50 -9.75
CA ASN A 98 1.47 2.64 -10.64
C ASN A 98 2.55 3.70 -10.30
N PRO A 99 3.77 3.56 -10.84
CA PRO A 99 4.87 4.48 -10.57
C PRO A 99 4.59 5.90 -11.08
N GLY A 100 3.82 6.07 -12.16
CA GLY A 100 3.47 7.39 -12.69
C GLY A 100 2.61 8.21 -11.73
N GLU A 101 1.69 7.56 -11.02
CA GLU A 101 0.87 8.20 -9.99
C GLU A 101 1.68 8.56 -8.75
N ALA A 102 2.55 7.64 -8.30
CA ALA A 102 3.51 7.91 -7.23
C ALA A 102 4.39 9.13 -7.56
N ARG A 103 4.87 9.24 -8.80
CA ARG A 103 5.63 10.39 -9.30
C ARG A 103 4.81 11.68 -9.28
N GLY A 104 3.55 11.62 -9.71
CA GLY A 104 2.63 12.75 -9.65
C GLY A 104 2.51 13.33 -8.24
N VAL A 105 2.32 12.47 -7.23
CA VAL A 105 2.23 12.88 -5.84
C VAL A 105 3.56 13.43 -5.31
N LEU A 106 4.69 12.78 -5.62
CA LEU A 106 6.02 13.29 -5.27
C LEU A 106 6.27 14.69 -5.82
N ASN A 107 5.87 14.97 -7.06
CA ASN A 107 5.98 16.31 -7.65
C ASN A 107 5.13 17.36 -6.93
N LEU A 108 3.95 16.98 -6.40
CA LEU A 108 3.12 17.88 -5.59
C LEU A 108 3.76 18.15 -4.23
N ILE A 109 4.41 17.15 -3.62
CA ILE A 109 5.15 17.29 -2.36
C ILE A 109 6.38 18.19 -2.58
N LYS A 110 7.11 17.98 -3.67
CA LYS A 110 8.31 18.75 -4.04
C LYS A 110 8.08 20.26 -4.09
N LYS A 111 6.89 20.69 -4.52
CA LYS A 111 6.53 22.12 -4.61
C LYS A 111 6.38 22.81 -3.25
N ARG A 112 6.14 22.06 -2.17
CA ARG A 112 5.80 22.62 -0.86
C ARG A 112 6.72 22.16 0.27
N ILE A 113 7.41 21.03 0.12
CA ILE A 113 8.28 20.48 1.15
C ILE A 113 9.54 21.36 1.26
N LYS A 114 9.86 21.73 2.49
CA LYS A 114 11.07 22.51 2.81
C LYS A 114 12.15 21.60 3.40
N PRO A 115 13.44 21.99 3.36
CA PRO A 115 14.54 21.19 3.92
C PRO A 115 14.45 20.94 5.43
N ASP A 116 13.80 21.83 6.17
CA ASP A 116 13.53 21.71 7.61
C ASP A 116 12.35 20.77 7.93
N HIS A 117 11.64 20.28 6.92
CA HIS A 117 10.47 19.43 7.12
C HIS A 117 10.87 18.05 7.69
N PRO A 118 10.15 17.50 8.69
CA PRO A 118 10.47 16.20 9.31
C PRO A 118 10.55 15.04 8.31
N GLN A 119 9.75 15.10 7.24
CA GLN A 119 9.69 14.08 6.19
C GLN A 119 10.61 14.36 4.99
N HIS A 120 11.45 15.41 5.03
CA HIS A 120 12.28 15.80 3.88
C HIS A 120 13.22 14.68 3.43
N LYS A 121 13.91 14.01 4.37
CA LYS A 121 14.80 12.88 4.04
C LYS A 121 14.06 11.72 3.37
N ARG A 122 12.86 11.41 3.86
CA ARG A 122 12.03 10.34 3.31
C ARG A 122 11.53 10.68 1.91
N PHE A 123 11.08 11.92 1.71
CA PHE A 123 10.73 12.43 0.38
C PHE A 123 11.89 12.26 -0.60
N GLN A 124 13.11 12.66 -0.24
CA GLN A 124 14.29 12.52 -1.12
C GLN A 124 14.57 11.06 -1.50
N GLN A 125 14.47 10.13 -0.54
CA GLN A 125 14.65 8.71 -0.82
C GLN A 125 13.62 8.18 -1.82
N LEU A 126 12.35 8.58 -1.67
CA LEU A 126 11.27 8.17 -2.57
C LEU A 126 11.36 8.87 -3.93
N ASP A 127 11.76 10.15 -3.97
CA ASP A 127 12.01 10.91 -5.21
C ASP A 127 13.12 10.28 -6.04
N GLN A 128 14.13 9.70 -5.39
CA GLN A 128 15.22 8.97 -6.05
C GLN A 128 14.82 7.53 -6.44
N ALA A 129 13.96 6.88 -5.66
CA ALA A 129 13.56 5.50 -5.88
C ALA A 129 12.57 5.32 -7.05
N TYR A 130 11.75 6.33 -7.33
CA TYR A 130 10.74 6.29 -8.39
C TYR A 130 11.11 7.25 -9.53
N PRO A 131 11.42 6.73 -10.74
CA PRO A 131 11.83 7.54 -11.90
C PRO A 131 10.72 8.46 -12.43
#